data_AF-A0AAU6XY75-F1
#
_entry.id   AF-A0AAU6XY75-F1
#
_cell.length_a   1.000
_cell.length_b   1.000
_cell.length_c   1.000
_cell.angle_alpha   90.00
_cell.angle_beta   90.00
_cell.angle_gamma   90.00
#
_symmetry.space_group_name_H-M   'P 1'
#
loop_
_entity.id
_entity.type
_entity.pdbx_description
1 polymer ?
#
loop_
_entity_poly.entity_id
_entity_poly.type
_entity_poly.pdbx_seq_one_letter_code
_entity_poly.pdbx_strand_id
1 'polypeptide(L)'
;MKKIFLTLILITVYFLKSYAQTNHATWVIESESPKAKMQTVKFYDDNSQIIYTETINARLNISKKKVQKALNQILDSLLTQQYYRENKSVLAASFKLKP
;
A
#
# COMPACT_ATOMS: atom_id res chain seq x y z
N MET A 1 -60.53 -19.26 -24.77
CA MET A 1 -59.80 -20.41 -24.22
C MET A 1 -58.34 -20.34 -24.63
N LYS A 2 -57.47 -20.51 -23.64
CA LYS A 2 -56.11 -21.07 -23.68
C LYS A 2 -55.01 -20.36 -24.52
N LYS A 3 -54.11 -19.70 -23.76
CA LYS A 3 -52.63 -19.82 -23.77
C LYS A 3 -51.94 -19.22 -25.02
N ILE A 4 -50.83 -18.49 -24.95
CA ILE A 4 -49.49 -18.99 -24.57
C ILE A 4 -48.51 -17.80 -24.43
N PHE A 5 -47.98 -17.64 -23.21
CA PHE A 5 -46.60 -17.31 -22.81
C PHE A 5 -45.92 -15.96 -23.18
N LEU A 6 -45.97 -15.06 -22.20
CA LEU A 6 -44.82 -14.51 -21.45
C LEU A 6 -43.41 -14.87 -21.99
N THR A 7 -42.62 -13.89 -22.45
CA THR A 7 -41.24 -13.59 -22.01
C THR A 7 -40.55 -12.62 -22.96
N LEU A 8 -40.41 -11.37 -22.55
CA LEU A 8 -39.34 -10.51 -23.06
C LEU A 8 -38.69 -9.83 -21.84
N ILE A 9 -37.83 -10.58 -21.16
CA ILE A 9 -36.92 -10.01 -20.16
C ILE A 9 -35.93 -9.17 -20.96
N LEU A 10 -36.16 -7.86 -20.99
CA LEU A 10 -35.22 -6.90 -21.49
C LEU A 10 -33.99 -6.97 -20.57
N ILE A 11 -32.94 -7.65 -21.04
CA ILE A 11 -31.67 -7.75 -20.32
C ILE A 11 -31.05 -6.35 -20.33
N THR A 12 -31.37 -5.54 -19.33
CA THR A 12 -30.57 -4.36 -18.99
C THR A 12 -29.25 -4.88 -18.46
N VAL A 13 -28.30 -5.14 -19.37
CA VAL A 13 -26.90 -5.29 -18.99
C VAL A 13 -26.46 -3.91 -18.51
N TYR A 14 -26.56 -3.68 -17.21
CA TYR A 14 -25.79 -2.61 -16.59
C TYR A 14 -24.32 -2.95 -16.86
N PHE A 15 -23.71 -2.24 -17.80
CA PHE A 15 -22.26 -2.15 -17.87
C PHE A 15 -21.81 -1.49 -16.56
N LEU A 16 -21.63 -2.30 -15.51
CA LEU A 16 -20.82 -1.91 -14.38
C LEU A 16 -19.46 -1.60 -14.98
N LYS A 17 -19.12 -0.32 -15.06
CA LYS A 17 -17.75 0.10 -15.25
C LYS A 17 -17.00 -0.41 -14.02
N SER A 18 -16.45 -1.61 -14.12
CA SER A 18 -15.52 -2.13 -13.14
C SER A 18 -14.29 -1.26 -13.21
N TYR A 19 -14.21 -0.27 -12.32
CA TYR A 19 -12.95 0.40 -12.05
C TYR A 19 -12.07 -0.64 -11.36
N ALA A 20 -11.24 -1.35 -12.13
CA ALA A 20 -10.14 -2.08 -11.55
C ALA A 20 -9.31 -1.03 -10.79
N GLN A 21 -9.29 -1.11 -9.46
CA GLN A 21 -8.37 -0.34 -8.65
C GLN A 21 -6.98 -0.70 -9.16
N THR A 22 -6.31 0.23 -9.83
CA THR A 22 -4.89 0.06 -10.15
C THR A 22 -4.19 0.04 -8.80
N ASN A 23 -3.92 -1.15 -8.28
CA ASN A 23 -3.17 -1.31 -7.05
C ASN A 23 -1.75 -0.84 -7.38
N HIS A 24 -1.45 0.37 -6.95
CA HIS A 24 -0.10 0.87 -6.95
C HIS A 24 0.56 0.41 -5.65
N ALA A 25 1.81 0.02 -5.77
CA ALA A 25 2.69 -0.19 -4.64
C ALA A 25 2.58 1.00 -3.67
N THR A 26 2.60 0.70 -2.38
CA THR A 26 2.27 1.67 -1.35
C THR A 26 3.01 1.42 -0.06
N TRP A 27 2.99 2.39 0.85
CA TRP A 27 3.51 2.25 2.20
C TRP A 27 2.45 2.61 3.22
N VAL A 28 2.50 1.95 4.37
CA VAL A 28 1.60 2.16 5.51
C VAL A 28 2.44 2.32 6.77
N ILE A 29 2.02 3.23 7.65
CA ILE A 29 2.61 3.39 8.97
C ILE A 29 1.58 2.96 10.01
N GLU A 30 1.93 1.92 10.76
CA GLU A 30 1.17 1.42 11.88
C GLU A 30 1.80 1.87 13.19
N SER A 31 0.95 2.24 14.15
CA SER A 31 1.38 2.62 15.49
C SER A 31 0.24 2.41 16.46
N GLU A 32 0.55 2.01 17.70
CA GLU A 32 -0.45 1.78 18.75
C GLU A 32 -1.31 3.03 19.06
N SER A 33 -0.73 4.21 18.88
CA SER A 33 -1.44 5.48 19.00
C SER A 33 -0.83 6.57 18.12
N PRO A 34 -1.57 7.65 17.79
CA PRO A 34 -1.05 8.75 17.00
C PRO A 34 0.19 9.45 17.58
N LYS A 35 0.47 9.25 18.88
CA LYS A 35 1.61 9.84 19.61
C LYS A 35 2.68 8.81 19.98
N ALA A 36 2.55 7.55 19.55
CA ALA A 36 3.52 6.51 19.87
C ALA A 36 4.92 6.87 19.34
N LYS A 37 5.94 6.55 20.14
CA LYS A 37 7.35 6.72 19.76
C LYS A 37 7.83 5.61 18.82
N MET A 38 7.23 4.44 18.94
CA MET A 38 7.51 3.28 18.10
C MET A 38 6.46 3.19 17.00
N GLN A 39 6.91 3.00 15.76
CA GLN A 39 6.04 2.86 14.60
C GLN A 39 6.59 1.75 13.70
N THR A 40 5.68 1.01 13.08
CA THR A 40 6.00 -0.02 12.10
C THR A 40 5.65 0.50 10.73
N VAL A 41 6.62 0.56 9.83
CA VAL A 41 6.39 0.94 8.43
C VAL A 41 6.39 -0.33 7.59
N LYS A 42 5.32 -0.52 6.82
CA LYS A 42 5.14 -1.64 5.89
C LYS A 42 5.11 -1.11 4.47
N PHE A 43 5.81 -1.78 3.56
CA PHE A 43 5.80 -1.50 2.14
C PHE A 43 5.16 -2.67 1.40
N TYR A 44 4.31 -2.35 0.43
CA TYR A 44 3.53 -3.28 -0.36
C TYR A 44 3.84 -3.09 -1.85
N ASP A 45 3.90 -4.19 -2.60
CA ASP A 45 3.98 -4.14 -4.06
C ASP A 45 2.63 -3.86 -4.72
N ASP A 46 2.61 -3.82 -6.05
CA ASP A 46 1.39 -3.63 -6.86
C ASP A 46 0.36 -4.76 -6.68
N ASN A 47 0.74 -5.90 -6.12
CA ASN A 47 -0.15 -7.01 -5.79
C ASN A 47 -0.64 -6.96 -4.33
N SER A 48 -0.38 -5.87 -3.61
CA SER A 48 -0.66 -5.73 -2.17
C SER A 48 0.07 -6.76 -1.29
N GLN A 49 1.20 -7.30 -1.75
CA GLN A 49 2.05 -8.19 -0.97
C GLN A 49 3.10 -7.37 -0.20
N ILE A 50 3.35 -7.73 1.05
CA ILE A 50 4.37 -7.05 1.87
C ILE A 50 5.76 -7.39 1.33
N ILE A 51 6.49 -6.36 0.89
CA ILE A 51 7.86 -6.50 0.40
C ILE A 51 8.91 -6.08 1.44
N TYR A 52 8.53 -5.23 2.40
CA TYR A 52 9.39 -4.83 3.51
C TYR A 52 8.58 -4.42 4.73
N THR A 53 9.08 -4.73 5.91
CA THR A 53 8.53 -4.28 7.19
C THR A 53 9.68 -3.93 8.11
N GLU A 54 9.60 -2.77 8.75
CA GLU A 54 10.57 -2.36 9.73
C GLU A 54 9.90 -1.54 10.84
N THR A 55 10.23 -1.88 12.08
CA THR A 55 9.82 -1.14 13.28
C THR A 55 10.93 -0.17 13.65
N ILE A 56 10.58 1.10 13.78
CA ILE A 56 11.50 2.17 14.14
C ILE A 56 11.08 2.81 15.47
N ASN A 57 12.06 3.17 16.29
CA ASN A 57 11.85 3.97 17.50
C ASN A 57 11.88 5.48 17.19
N ALA A 58 11.06 5.88 16.23
CA ALA A 58 10.88 7.27 15.87
C ALA A 58 9.48 7.52 15.32
N ARG A 59 9.00 8.75 15.52
CA ARG A 59 7.74 9.20 14.93
C ARG A 59 7.99 9.87 13.58
N LEU A 60 7.49 9.25 12.51
CA LEU A 60 7.46 9.82 11.19
C LEU A 60 6.24 10.75 11.06
N ASN A 61 6.50 12.00 10.70
CA ASN A 61 5.43 12.95 10.41
C ASN A 61 5.08 12.94 8.93
N ILE A 62 4.09 12.13 8.55
CA ILE A 62 3.65 11.94 7.17
C ILE A 62 2.98 13.18 6.56
N SER A 63 2.60 14.20 7.34
CA SER A 63 2.11 15.45 6.75
C SER A 63 3.23 16.25 6.08
N LYS A 64 4.50 15.96 6.39
CA LYS A 64 5.65 16.59 5.74
C LYS A 64 5.95 15.92 4.41
N LYS A 65 5.88 16.69 3.31
CA LYS A 65 6.23 16.24 1.94
C LYS A 65 7.60 15.56 1.84
N LYS A 66 8.59 16.03 2.62
CA LYS A 66 9.93 15.42 2.65
C LYS A 66 9.91 13.97 3.16
N VAL A 67 9.07 13.67 4.15
CA VAL A 67 8.91 12.32 4.69
C VAL A 67 8.22 11.42 3.67
N GLN A 68 7.14 11.89 3.04
CA GLN A 68 6.47 11.15 1.96
C GLN A 68 7.43 10.86 0.79
N LYS A 69 8.20 11.87 0.35
CA LYS A 69 9.19 11.70 -0.72
C LYS A 69 10.23 10.65 -0.36
N ALA A 70 10.74 10.67 0.87
CA ALA A 70 11.71 9.67 1.33
C ALA A 70 11.10 8.25 1.33
N LEU A 71 9.87 8.10 1.81
CA LEU A 71 9.16 6.80 1.79
C LEU A 71 8.91 6.31 0.36
N ASN A 72 8.50 7.20 -0.56
CA ASN A 72 8.34 6.85 -1.97
C ASN A 72 9.67 6.40 -2.60
N GLN A 73 10.76 7.12 -2.35
CA GLN A 73 12.09 6.73 -2.85
C GLN A 73 12.53 5.35 -2.34
N ILE A 74 12.22 5.04 -1.07
CA ILE A 74 12.48 3.72 -0.50
C ILE A 74 11.61 2.66 -1.18
N LEU A 75 10.32 2.94 -1.38
CA LEU A 75 9.41 2.04 -2.08
C LEU A 75 9.90 1.75 -3.51
N ASP A 76 10.25 2.79 -4.28
CA ASP A 76 10.79 2.65 -5.64
C ASP A 76 12.07 1.80 -5.65
N SER A 77 12.94 2.01 -4.66
CA SER A 77 14.17 1.24 -4.51
C SER A 77 13.89 -0.23 -4.18
N LEU A 78 12.93 -0.51 -3.30
CA LEU A 78 12.53 -1.87 -2.93
C LEU A 78 11.91 -2.64 -4.09
N LEU A 79 11.12 -1.96 -4.94
CA LEU A 79 10.53 -2.54 -6.14
C LEU A 79 11.58 -2.82 -7.22
N THR A 80 12.55 -1.92 -7.39
CA THR A 80 13.61 -2.05 -8.40
C THR A 80 14.67 -3.09 -7.99
N GLN A 81 14.97 -3.19 -6.69
CA GLN A 81 16.02 -4.05 -6.14
C GLN A 81 15.48 -5.37 -5.58
N GLN A 82 14.46 -5.96 -6.21
CA GLN A 82 13.68 -7.14 -5.75
C GLN A 82 14.49 -8.40 -5.36
N TYR A 83 15.82 -8.35 -5.33
CA TYR A 83 16.73 -9.49 -5.15
C TYR A 83 17.83 -9.36 -4.08
N TYR A 84 18.06 -8.21 -3.42
CA TYR A 84 19.13 -8.13 -2.39
C TYR A 84 18.56 -7.81 -1.00
N ARG A 85 18.10 -8.86 -0.32
CA ARG A 85 17.61 -8.82 1.07
C ARG A 85 18.71 -9.32 2.02
N GLU A 86 19.72 -8.50 2.27
CA GLU A 86 20.56 -8.67 3.46
C GLU A 86 20.25 -7.56 4.46
N ASN A 87 19.47 -7.92 5.49
CA ASN A 87 19.43 -7.41 6.88
C ASN A 87 20.00 -6.01 7.22
N LYS A 88 19.79 -5.01 6.37
CA LYS A 88 20.11 -3.61 6.68
C LYS A 88 18.82 -2.84 6.90
N SER A 89 18.73 -2.17 8.04
CA SER A 89 17.64 -1.24 8.37
C SER A 89 17.67 -0.05 7.39
N VAL A 90 16.69 -0.03 6.47
CA VAL A 90 16.63 0.95 5.37
C VAL A 90 16.03 2.26 5.88
N LEU A 91 15.06 2.18 6.79
CA LEU A 91 14.43 3.36 7.36
C LEU A 91 15.35 4.05 8.35
N ALA A 92 16.02 3.32 9.27
CA ALA A 92 16.95 3.98 10.19
C ALA A 92 18.09 4.68 9.45
N ALA A 93 18.62 4.08 8.38
CA ALA A 93 19.63 4.71 7.55
C ALA A 93 19.10 5.99 6.86
N SER A 94 17.92 5.90 6.23
CA SER A 94 17.33 7.01 5.47
C SER A 94 16.92 8.19 6.36
N PHE A 95 16.44 7.90 7.57
CA PHE A 95 16.00 8.91 8.54
C PHE A 95 17.08 9.28 9.57
N LYS A 96 18.30 8.73 9.46
CA LYS A 96 19.40 8.92 10.41
C LYS A 96 18.99 8.64 11.86
N LEU A 97 18.24 7.57 12.06
CA LEU A 97 17.81 7.14 13.39
C LEU A 97 18.96 6.41 14.08
N LYS A 98 19.06 6.55 15.40
CA LYS A 98 19.97 5.71 16.18
C LYS A 98 19.40 4.27 16.21
N PRO A 99 20.26 3.25 16.10
CA PRO A 99 19.83 1.85 16.27
C PRO A 99 19.25 1.62 17.66
#